data_AF-A0A2D4JS30-F1
#
_entry.id   AF-A0A2D4JS30-F1
#
_cell.length_a   1.000
_cell.length_b   1.000
_cell.length_c   1.000
_cell.angle_alpha   90.00
_cell.angle_beta   90.00
_cell.angle_gamma   90.00
#
_symmetry.space_group_name_H-M   'P 1'
#
loop_
_entity.id
_entity.type
_entity.pdbx_description
1 polymer ?
#
loop_
_entity_poly.entity_id
_entity_poly.type
_entity_poly.pdbx_seq_one_letter_code
_entity_poly.pdbx_strand_id
1 'polypeptide(L)'
;MKKEAQYEFESSACDFMRETLRYAKSFRPRQLWGYYLFPDCYNHDYRNNQDSYTGHCPDVEKTRNDHLAWLWKESTALFPSIYLEPELANTVNGRKFVRSRVKEGLRISQQHHDNYALPVFVYTRPTYSNHQDLFLSETDLISTIGESAALGAAGAIFWEDAGNTGSKKNCQLIKAYIEEPLGHYIINVTTAAELCSQTLCRGHGRCRRQESEASVFLHLNPNSFQIYRNEAKYPKPLLAAKGKLSQADISFLQTHFQCHCYQGWHGKGCEKQLNPPGGGPSTSYTLGLQLLMTVFLLVCLH
;
A
#
# COMPACT_ATOMS: atom_id res chain seq x y z
N MET A 1 -29.46 -10.87 -27.31
CA MET A 1 -29.77 -11.09 -25.88
C MET A 1 -28.53 -11.20 -25.00
N LYS A 2 -27.81 -12.33 -24.85
CA LYS A 2 -26.68 -12.40 -23.86
C LYS A 2 -25.54 -11.40 -24.10
N LYS A 3 -25.06 -11.27 -25.35
CA LYS A 3 -23.96 -10.33 -25.69
C LYS A 3 -24.38 -8.86 -25.57
N GLU A 4 -25.61 -8.56 -25.95
CA GLU A 4 -26.18 -7.22 -25.89
C GLU A 4 -26.41 -6.78 -24.45
N ALA A 5 -27.00 -7.65 -23.62
CA ALA A 5 -27.14 -7.40 -22.18
C ALA A 5 -25.78 -7.23 -21.48
N GLN A 6 -24.77 -8.01 -21.86
CA GLN A 6 -23.41 -7.84 -21.34
C GLN A 6 -22.85 -6.47 -21.71
N TYR A 7 -22.94 -6.08 -22.99
CA TYR A 7 -22.45 -4.79 -23.46
C TYR A 7 -23.14 -3.61 -22.75
N GLU A 8 -24.48 -3.62 -22.67
CA GLU A 8 -25.25 -2.57 -22.02
C GLU A 8 -24.91 -2.45 -20.53
N PHE A 9 -24.79 -3.58 -19.84
CA PHE A 9 -24.42 -3.62 -18.43
C PHE A 9 -23.00 -3.08 -18.21
N GLU A 10 -22.00 -3.61 -18.92
CA GLU A 10 -20.60 -3.22 -18.74
C GLU A 10 -20.36 -1.75 -19.12
N SER A 11 -20.99 -1.26 -20.20
CA SER A 11 -20.90 0.15 -20.60
C SER A 11 -21.51 1.07 -19.55
N SER A 12 -22.72 0.75 -19.07
CA SER A 12 -23.40 1.58 -18.07
C SER A 12 -22.68 1.55 -16.72
N ALA A 13 -22.15 0.39 -16.31
CA ALA A 13 -21.37 0.25 -15.10
C ALA A 13 -20.06 1.06 -15.18
N CYS A 14 -19.37 1.01 -16.32
CA CYS A 14 -18.18 1.80 -16.60
C CYS A 14 -18.47 3.30 -16.43
N ASP A 15 -19.51 3.80 -17.11
CA ASP A 15 -19.86 5.23 -17.04
C ASP A 15 -20.25 5.64 -15.62
N PHE A 16 -21.12 4.87 -14.95
CA PHE A 16 -21.57 5.21 -13.60
C PHE A 16 -20.41 5.27 -12.60
N MET A 17 -19.55 4.24 -12.57
CA MET A 17 -18.43 4.19 -11.62
C MET A 17 -17.38 5.26 -11.92
N ARG A 18 -17.09 5.49 -13.21
CA ARG A 18 -16.10 6.47 -13.65
C ARG A 18 -16.56 7.89 -13.33
N GLU A 19 -17.79 8.25 -13.69
CA GLU A 19 -18.32 9.60 -13.45
C GLU A 19 -18.51 9.87 -11.95
N THR A 20 -18.82 8.85 -11.15
CA THR A 20 -18.87 8.98 -9.68
C THR A 20 -17.50 9.38 -9.11
N LEU A 21 -16.40 8.73 -9.54
CA LEU A 21 -15.05 9.10 -9.11
C LEU A 21 -14.67 10.51 -9.57
N ARG A 22 -14.99 10.88 -10.82
CA ARG A 22 -14.74 12.24 -11.34
C ARG A 22 -15.47 13.28 -10.51
N TYR A 23 -16.74 13.03 -10.22
CA TYR A 23 -17.56 13.92 -9.41
C TYR A 23 -16.99 14.06 -7.99
N ALA A 24 -16.71 12.95 -7.30
CA ALA A 24 -16.14 12.97 -5.96
C ALA A 24 -14.79 13.72 -5.89
N LYS A 25 -13.90 13.48 -6.86
CA LYS A 25 -12.62 14.20 -7.00
C LYS A 25 -12.82 15.69 -7.25
N SER A 26 -13.79 16.09 -8.07
CA SER A 26 -14.04 17.52 -8.34
C SER A 26 -14.44 18.28 -7.07
N PHE A 27 -15.20 17.65 -6.16
CA PHE A 27 -15.61 18.25 -4.89
C PHE A 27 -14.52 18.19 -3.81
N ARG A 28 -13.67 17.16 -3.84
CA ARG A 28 -12.63 16.92 -2.84
C ARG A 28 -11.32 16.46 -3.53
N PRO A 29 -10.63 17.38 -4.23
CA PRO A 29 -9.50 17.02 -5.10
C PRO A 29 -8.22 16.59 -4.36
N ARG A 30 -8.15 16.87 -3.04
CA ARG A 30 -7.02 16.51 -2.19
C ARG A 30 -7.21 15.20 -1.42
N GLN A 31 -8.26 14.44 -1.74
CA GLN A 31 -8.55 13.17 -1.09
C GLN A 31 -8.19 11.97 -1.96
N LEU A 32 -8.00 10.83 -1.30
CA LEU A 32 -7.72 9.55 -1.94
C LEU A 32 -9.05 8.84 -2.23
N TRP A 33 -9.35 8.67 -3.51
CA TRP A 33 -10.59 8.14 -4.04
C TRP A 33 -10.33 6.84 -4.78
N GLY A 34 -11.22 5.88 -4.55
CA GLY A 34 -11.20 4.56 -5.15
C GLY A 34 -12.33 3.73 -4.56
N TYR A 35 -12.67 2.62 -5.19
CA TYR A 35 -13.71 1.73 -4.69
C TYR A 35 -13.13 0.70 -3.74
N TYR A 36 -13.84 0.47 -2.62
CA TYR A 36 -13.61 -0.70 -1.76
C TYR A 36 -13.63 -1.99 -2.58
N LEU A 37 -12.85 -2.98 -2.15
CA LEU A 37 -12.65 -4.30 -2.75
C LEU A 37 -11.72 -4.33 -3.96
N PHE A 38 -11.61 -3.24 -4.73
CA PHE A 38 -10.90 -3.26 -6.00
C PHE A 38 -9.39 -2.96 -5.89
N PRO A 39 -8.54 -3.67 -6.66
CA PRO A 39 -8.86 -4.86 -7.46
C PRO A 39 -9.09 -6.10 -6.59
N ASP A 40 -9.90 -7.03 -7.08
CA ASP A 40 -10.03 -8.36 -6.47
C ASP A 40 -9.14 -9.39 -7.20
N CYS A 41 -8.68 -10.37 -6.46
CA CYS A 41 -7.83 -11.47 -6.90
C CYS A 41 -8.63 -12.77 -7.12
N TYR A 42 -9.81 -12.91 -6.49
CA TYR A 42 -10.67 -14.11 -6.53
C TYR A 42 -9.95 -15.44 -6.24
N ASN A 43 -8.91 -15.43 -5.42
CA ASN A 43 -8.08 -16.59 -5.07
C ASN A 43 -8.68 -17.45 -3.94
N HIS A 44 -9.96 -17.83 -4.08
CA HIS A 44 -10.73 -18.55 -3.05
C HIS A 44 -10.72 -20.08 -3.19
N ASP A 45 -9.93 -20.63 -4.10
CA ASP A 45 -9.84 -22.07 -4.39
C ASP A 45 -9.19 -22.89 -3.26
N TYR A 46 -8.66 -22.24 -2.21
CA TYR A 46 -8.23 -22.89 -0.96
C TYR A 46 -9.34 -23.74 -0.33
N ARG A 47 -10.62 -23.40 -0.57
CA ARG A 47 -11.77 -24.17 -0.05
C ARG A 47 -11.84 -25.59 -0.63
N ASN A 48 -11.30 -25.79 -1.83
CA ASN A 48 -11.37 -27.06 -2.54
C ASN A 48 -10.01 -27.79 -2.59
N ASN A 49 -8.90 -27.05 -2.46
CA ASN A 49 -7.55 -27.56 -2.75
C ASN A 49 -6.50 -27.08 -1.74
N GLN A 50 -6.67 -27.39 -0.45
CA GLN A 50 -5.79 -26.86 0.60
C GLN A 50 -4.31 -27.23 0.39
N ASP A 51 -4.00 -28.46 -0.02
CA ASP A 51 -2.62 -28.95 -0.15
C ASP A 51 -1.85 -28.33 -1.33
N SER A 52 -2.55 -28.06 -2.44
CA SER A 52 -1.96 -27.50 -3.66
C SER A 52 -2.19 -26.00 -3.81
N TYR A 53 -2.81 -25.35 -2.83
CA TYR A 53 -3.15 -23.93 -2.89
C TYR A 53 -1.89 -23.05 -3.01
N THR A 54 -1.84 -22.25 -4.06
CA THR A 54 -0.73 -21.34 -4.35
C THR A 54 -1.00 -19.91 -3.90
N GLY A 55 -2.28 -19.53 -3.73
CA GLY A 55 -2.70 -18.16 -3.50
C GLY A 55 -2.84 -17.31 -4.76
N HIS A 56 -2.35 -17.77 -5.92
CA HIS A 56 -2.29 -16.96 -7.13
C HIS A 56 -3.68 -16.47 -7.58
N CYS A 57 -3.74 -15.23 -8.05
CA CYS A 57 -4.96 -14.73 -8.68
C CYS A 57 -5.13 -15.43 -10.03
N PRO A 58 -6.28 -16.07 -10.33
CA PRO A 58 -6.48 -16.73 -11.62
C PRO A 58 -6.20 -15.78 -12.79
N ASP A 59 -5.56 -16.28 -13.86
CA ASP A 59 -5.10 -15.43 -14.96
C ASP A 59 -6.24 -14.69 -15.68
N VAL A 60 -7.44 -15.29 -15.70
CA VAL A 60 -8.65 -14.65 -16.22
C VAL A 60 -9.04 -13.41 -15.39
N GLU A 61 -8.83 -13.43 -14.08
CA GLU A 61 -9.18 -12.32 -13.19
C GLU A 61 -8.14 -11.21 -13.28
N LYS A 62 -6.86 -11.54 -13.43
CA LYS A 62 -5.82 -10.55 -13.78
C LYS A 62 -6.11 -9.88 -15.11
N THR A 63 -6.54 -10.64 -16.12
CA THR A 63 -6.92 -10.10 -17.44
C THR A 63 -8.14 -9.18 -17.33
N ARG A 64 -9.14 -9.56 -16.52
CA ARG A 64 -10.30 -8.69 -16.24
C ARG A 64 -9.90 -7.42 -15.51
N ASN A 65 -8.99 -7.50 -14.54
CA ASN A 65 -8.43 -6.32 -13.89
C ASN A 65 -7.70 -5.43 -14.91
N ASP A 66 -6.99 -5.99 -15.89
CA ASP A 66 -6.36 -5.18 -16.95
C ASP A 66 -7.39 -4.45 -17.82
N HIS A 67 -8.54 -5.07 -18.10
CA HIS A 67 -9.64 -4.43 -18.83
C HIS A 67 -10.33 -3.29 -18.05
N LEU A 68 -10.15 -3.23 -16.73
CA LEU A 68 -10.65 -2.15 -15.88
C LEU A 68 -9.70 -0.93 -15.83
N ALA A 69 -8.76 -0.80 -16.78
CA ALA A 69 -7.84 0.35 -16.90
C ALA A 69 -8.53 1.72 -16.77
N TRP A 70 -9.76 1.86 -17.25
CA TRP A 70 -10.57 3.08 -17.12
C TRP A 70 -10.86 3.45 -15.66
N LEU A 71 -11.02 2.47 -14.77
CA LEU A 71 -11.28 2.66 -13.35
C LEU A 71 -10.01 3.08 -12.61
N TRP A 72 -8.88 2.45 -12.96
CA TRP A 72 -7.58 2.69 -12.32
C TRP A 72 -7.01 4.06 -12.66
N LYS A 73 -7.17 4.50 -13.91
CA LYS A 73 -6.80 5.85 -14.35
C LYS A 73 -7.56 6.95 -13.60
N GLU A 74 -8.81 6.66 -13.23
CA GLU A 74 -9.66 7.63 -12.53
C GLU A 74 -9.53 7.56 -11.01
N SER A 75 -8.95 6.48 -10.48
CA SER A 75 -8.68 6.33 -9.04
C SER A 75 -7.42 7.10 -8.61
N THR A 76 -7.39 7.52 -7.34
CA THR A 76 -6.20 8.11 -6.69
C THR A 76 -5.66 7.24 -5.54
N ALA A 77 -6.32 6.13 -5.22
CA ALA A 77 -5.83 5.04 -4.37
C ALA A 77 -6.55 3.72 -4.71
N LEU A 78 -5.99 2.59 -4.27
CA LEU A 78 -6.59 1.25 -4.41
C LEU A 78 -6.91 0.66 -3.04
N PHE A 79 -8.02 -0.08 -2.95
CA PHE A 79 -8.57 -0.57 -1.67
C PHE A 79 -8.93 -2.07 -1.70
N PRO A 80 -7.97 -2.96 -2.03
CA PRO A 80 -8.23 -4.40 -2.03
C PRO A 80 -8.59 -4.88 -0.62
N SER A 81 -9.60 -5.72 -0.50
CA SER A 81 -9.91 -6.40 0.77
C SER A 81 -9.00 -7.61 0.93
N ILE A 82 -8.50 -7.86 2.13
CA ILE A 82 -7.68 -9.03 2.49
C ILE A 82 -8.26 -9.77 3.69
N TYR A 83 -9.59 -9.71 3.86
CA TYR A 83 -10.25 -10.33 5.02
C TYR A 83 -9.98 -11.82 5.06
N LEU A 84 -9.52 -12.30 6.21
CA LEU A 84 -9.11 -13.68 6.38
C LEU A 84 -10.29 -14.50 6.91
N GLU A 85 -10.59 -15.61 6.24
CA GLU A 85 -11.60 -16.57 6.73
C GLU A 85 -10.99 -17.52 7.78
N PRO A 86 -11.78 -18.05 8.73
CA PRO A 86 -11.29 -18.95 9.77
C PRO A 86 -10.57 -20.19 9.25
N GLU A 87 -10.94 -20.69 8.07
CA GLU A 87 -10.32 -21.84 7.40
C GLU A 87 -8.85 -21.59 7.05
N LEU A 88 -8.45 -20.31 6.97
CA LEU A 88 -7.07 -19.89 6.70
C LEU A 88 -6.30 -19.53 7.98
N ALA A 89 -6.95 -19.58 9.15
CA ALA A 89 -6.37 -19.11 10.40
C ALA A 89 -5.07 -19.85 10.76
N ASN A 90 -4.02 -19.09 11.06
CA ASN A 90 -2.69 -19.56 11.42
C ASN A 90 -2.02 -20.46 10.37
N THR A 91 -2.41 -20.34 9.10
CA THR A 91 -1.87 -21.18 8.02
C THR A 91 -0.93 -20.41 7.09
N VAL A 92 -0.01 -21.14 6.45
CA VAL A 92 0.79 -20.60 5.33
C VAL A 92 -0.12 -20.17 4.17
N ASN A 93 -1.25 -20.85 3.98
CA ASN A 93 -2.22 -20.53 2.95
C ASN A 93 -2.91 -19.18 3.20
N GLY A 94 -3.17 -18.81 4.47
CA GLY A 94 -3.65 -17.49 4.82
C GLY A 94 -2.67 -16.38 4.38
N ARG A 95 -1.37 -16.61 4.57
CA ARG A 95 -0.33 -15.70 4.05
C ARG A 95 -0.31 -15.64 2.52
N LYS A 96 -0.38 -16.79 1.83
CA LYS A 96 -0.43 -16.83 0.34
C LYS A 96 -1.66 -16.09 -0.20
N PHE A 97 -2.81 -16.26 0.45
CA PHE A 97 -4.06 -15.59 0.12
C PHE A 97 -3.90 -14.07 0.17
N VAL A 98 -3.43 -13.54 1.30
CA VAL A 98 -3.19 -12.09 1.46
C VAL A 98 -2.12 -11.59 0.49
N ARG A 99 -0.97 -12.26 0.43
CA ARG A 99 0.18 -11.89 -0.41
C ARG A 99 -0.25 -11.63 -1.84
N SER A 100 -1.04 -12.52 -2.43
CA SER A 100 -1.44 -12.42 -3.83
C SER A 100 -2.41 -11.27 -4.09
N ARG A 101 -3.33 -11.01 -3.15
CA ARG A 101 -4.26 -9.87 -3.20
C ARG A 101 -3.52 -8.53 -3.12
N VAL A 102 -2.52 -8.44 -2.23
CA VAL A 102 -1.66 -7.25 -2.12
C VAL A 102 -0.80 -7.08 -3.37
N LYS A 103 -0.19 -8.16 -3.87
CA LYS A 103 0.61 -8.13 -5.10
C LYS A 103 -0.22 -7.68 -6.31
N GLU A 104 -1.48 -8.10 -6.42
CA GLU A 104 -2.35 -7.66 -7.51
C GLU A 104 -2.69 -6.17 -7.40
N GLY A 105 -3.03 -5.69 -6.20
CA GLY A 105 -3.19 -4.25 -5.96
C GLY A 105 -1.94 -3.44 -6.32
N LEU A 106 -0.75 -3.92 -5.95
CA LEU A 106 0.52 -3.28 -6.26
C LEU A 106 0.91 -3.40 -7.75
N ARG A 107 0.44 -4.43 -8.46
CA ARG A 107 0.64 -4.59 -9.91
C ARG A 107 -0.18 -3.55 -10.66
N ILE A 108 -1.47 -3.44 -10.36
CA ILE A 108 -2.38 -2.46 -10.96
C ILE A 108 -1.95 -1.03 -10.65
N SER A 109 -1.46 -0.77 -9.43
CA SER A 109 -1.08 0.60 -9.03
C SER A 109 0.02 1.22 -9.88
N GLN A 110 0.85 0.41 -10.55
CA GLN A 110 2.02 0.86 -11.31
C GLN A 110 1.75 1.05 -12.82
N GLN A 111 0.58 0.69 -13.33
CA GLN A 111 0.37 0.56 -14.79
C GLN A 111 -0.32 1.74 -15.46
N HIS A 112 -1.00 2.59 -14.69
CA HIS A 112 -2.02 3.49 -15.26
C HIS A 112 -1.78 4.98 -15.00
N HIS A 113 -0.68 5.33 -14.34
CA HIS A 113 -0.30 6.71 -14.05
C HIS A 113 1.16 6.93 -14.46
N ASP A 114 1.39 7.91 -15.33
CA ASP A 114 2.72 8.26 -15.78
C ASP A 114 3.46 8.92 -14.61
N ASN A 115 4.55 8.30 -14.14
CA ASN A 115 5.48 8.79 -13.11
C ASN A 115 5.15 8.49 -11.64
N TYR A 116 4.06 7.82 -11.30
CA TYR A 116 3.84 7.38 -9.91
C TYR A 116 2.96 6.14 -9.82
N ALA A 117 3.11 5.40 -8.71
CA ALA A 117 2.23 4.30 -8.37
C ALA A 117 1.12 4.79 -7.44
N LEU A 118 -0.11 4.32 -7.65
CA LEU A 118 -1.21 4.58 -6.70
C LEU A 118 -0.88 3.99 -5.31
N PRO A 119 -1.20 4.70 -4.21
CA PRO A 119 -1.10 4.13 -2.89
C PRO A 119 -2.16 3.02 -2.72
N VAL A 120 -1.74 1.88 -2.17
CA VAL A 120 -2.60 0.72 -1.90
C VAL A 120 -2.89 0.65 -0.41
N PHE A 121 -4.14 0.80 -0.01
CA PHE A 121 -4.59 0.65 1.37
C PHE A 121 -5.41 -0.62 1.50
N VAL A 122 -4.86 -1.63 2.17
CA VAL A 122 -5.53 -2.91 2.30
C VAL A 122 -6.67 -2.82 3.32
N TYR A 123 -7.86 -3.29 2.96
CA TYR A 123 -8.95 -3.45 3.92
C TYR A 123 -8.75 -4.75 4.68
N THR A 124 -8.58 -4.65 5.99
CA THR A 124 -8.46 -5.79 6.91
C THR A 124 -9.49 -5.68 8.04
N ARG A 125 -9.61 -6.74 8.85
CA ARG A 125 -10.47 -6.78 10.03
C ARG A 125 -9.65 -7.14 11.26
N PRO A 126 -10.04 -6.69 12.46
CA PRO A 126 -9.50 -7.23 13.70
C PRO A 126 -9.94 -8.68 13.95
N THR A 127 -11.04 -9.14 13.35
CA THR A 127 -11.57 -10.51 13.45
C THR A 127 -11.53 -11.26 12.12
N TYR A 128 -11.66 -12.60 12.16
CA TYR A 128 -11.87 -13.39 10.95
C TYR A 128 -13.25 -13.10 10.34
N SER A 129 -13.36 -13.18 9.02
CA SER A 129 -14.60 -12.97 8.27
C SER A 129 -15.75 -13.79 8.84
N ASN A 130 -16.93 -13.18 8.95
CA ASN A 130 -18.17 -13.80 9.45
C ASN A 130 -18.13 -14.28 10.92
N HIS A 131 -17.13 -13.89 11.70
CA HIS A 131 -17.05 -14.17 13.13
C HIS A 131 -16.85 -12.90 13.95
N GLN A 132 -17.67 -12.71 14.99
CA GLN A 132 -17.70 -11.45 15.75
C GLN A 132 -16.72 -11.40 16.93
N ASP A 133 -16.38 -12.56 17.49
CA ASP A 133 -15.54 -12.68 18.70
C ASP A 133 -14.25 -13.48 18.45
N LEU A 134 -13.94 -13.80 17.19
CA LEU A 134 -12.73 -14.51 16.83
C LEU A 134 -11.72 -13.52 16.24
N PHE A 135 -10.86 -12.98 17.10
CA PHE A 135 -9.82 -12.02 16.72
C PHE A 135 -8.65 -12.70 16.00
N LEU A 136 -8.01 -11.97 15.08
CA LEU A 136 -6.80 -12.45 14.41
C LEU A 136 -5.72 -12.77 15.46
N SER A 137 -5.01 -13.87 15.26
CA SER A 137 -3.86 -14.21 16.09
C SER A 137 -2.65 -13.36 15.72
N GLU A 138 -1.58 -13.39 16.52
CA GLU A 138 -0.31 -12.78 16.13
C GLU A 138 0.22 -13.32 14.79
N THR A 139 0.12 -14.63 14.56
CA THR A 139 0.48 -15.27 13.28
C THR A 139 -0.27 -14.67 12.09
N ASP A 140 -1.54 -14.34 12.26
CA ASP A 140 -2.37 -13.78 11.20
C ASP A 140 -2.28 -12.26 11.12
N LEU A 141 -1.93 -11.55 12.19
CA LEU A 141 -1.47 -10.16 12.10
C LEU A 141 -0.19 -10.07 11.26
N ILE A 142 0.73 -11.04 11.40
CA ILE A 142 1.91 -11.18 10.54
C ILE A 142 1.50 -11.48 9.10
N SER A 143 0.61 -12.44 8.89
CA SER A 143 0.21 -12.86 7.54
C SER A 143 -0.71 -11.85 6.84
N THR A 144 -1.30 -10.90 7.56
CA THR A 144 -2.12 -9.81 7.02
C THR A 144 -1.35 -8.49 6.93
N ILE A 145 -1.19 -7.81 8.05
CA ILE A 145 -0.60 -6.47 8.15
C ILE A 145 0.91 -6.52 7.88
N GLY A 146 1.61 -7.48 8.48
CA GLY A 146 3.05 -7.65 8.28
C GLY A 146 3.41 -7.93 6.83
N GLU A 147 2.68 -8.85 6.20
CA GLU A 147 2.85 -9.19 4.80
C GLU A 147 2.55 -7.99 3.89
N SER A 148 1.49 -7.24 4.18
CA SER A 148 1.12 -6.03 3.43
C SER A 148 2.19 -4.94 3.52
N ALA A 149 2.70 -4.67 4.73
CA ALA A 149 3.77 -3.70 4.96
C ALA A 149 5.08 -4.13 4.28
N ALA A 150 5.45 -5.42 4.39
CA ALA A 150 6.65 -5.96 3.76
C ALA A 150 6.59 -5.86 2.23
N LEU A 151 5.43 -6.01 1.61
CA LEU A 151 5.26 -5.84 0.16
C LEU A 151 5.24 -4.37 -0.30
N GLY A 152 5.11 -3.42 0.63
CA GLY A 152 5.09 -1.99 0.33
C GLY A 152 3.69 -1.41 0.12
N ALA A 153 2.64 -1.98 0.75
CA ALA A 153 1.35 -1.31 0.86
C ALA A 153 1.52 0.08 1.53
N ALA A 154 0.65 1.03 1.19
CA ALA A 154 0.68 2.38 1.78
C ALA A 154 0.11 2.42 3.19
N GLY A 155 -0.78 1.48 3.53
CA GLY A 155 -1.36 1.34 4.86
C GLY A 155 -2.43 0.25 4.90
N ALA A 156 -3.09 0.14 6.05
CA ALA A 156 -4.21 -0.76 6.27
C ALA A 156 -5.40 0.01 6.85
N ILE A 157 -6.59 -0.37 6.45
CA ILE A 157 -7.86 0.14 6.97
C ILE A 157 -8.53 -0.99 7.73
N PHE A 158 -8.72 -0.80 9.04
CA PHE A 158 -9.50 -1.73 9.86
C PHE A 158 -10.97 -1.40 9.71
N TRP A 159 -11.73 -2.37 9.21
CA TRP A 159 -13.17 -2.29 9.11
C TRP A 159 -13.80 -3.32 10.03
N GLU A 160 -14.95 -2.99 10.61
CA GLU A 160 -15.71 -3.90 11.44
C GLU A 160 -17.21 -3.65 11.28
N ASP A 161 -18.01 -4.70 11.42
CA ASP A 161 -19.47 -4.59 11.32
C ASP A 161 -20.05 -3.89 12.56
N ALA A 162 -21.06 -3.04 12.37
CA ALA A 162 -21.73 -2.35 13.47
C ALA A 162 -22.27 -3.31 14.55
N GLY A 163 -22.73 -4.50 14.14
CA GLY A 163 -23.20 -5.56 15.03
C GLY A 163 -22.14 -6.02 16.04
N ASN A 164 -20.86 -5.97 15.70
CA ASN A 164 -19.77 -6.37 16.60
C ASN A 164 -19.53 -5.37 17.73
N THR A 165 -20.08 -4.15 17.60
CA THR A 165 -20.02 -3.11 18.65
C THR A 165 -21.35 -2.95 19.40
N GLY A 166 -22.32 -3.84 19.16
CA GLY A 166 -23.68 -3.72 19.69
C GLY A 166 -23.84 -4.02 21.19
N SER A 167 -22.80 -4.53 21.87
CA SER A 167 -22.87 -4.87 23.30
C SER A 167 -21.66 -4.36 24.09
N LYS A 168 -21.86 -4.05 25.37
CA LYS A 168 -20.78 -3.67 26.29
C LYS A 168 -19.68 -4.74 26.34
N LYS A 169 -20.07 -6.01 26.33
CA LYS A 169 -19.14 -7.15 26.36
C LYS A 169 -18.24 -7.13 25.12
N ASN A 170 -18.80 -7.00 23.92
CA ASN A 170 -18.02 -7.04 22.68
C ASN A 170 -17.10 -5.81 22.58
N CYS A 171 -17.58 -4.64 22.98
CA CYS A 171 -16.75 -3.44 23.06
C CYS A 171 -15.56 -3.61 24.03
N GLN A 172 -15.75 -4.32 25.16
CA GLN A 172 -14.66 -4.62 26.08
C GLN A 172 -13.64 -5.61 25.49
N LEU A 173 -14.10 -6.62 24.73
CA LEU A 173 -13.23 -7.56 24.03
C LEU A 173 -12.41 -6.85 22.94
N ILE A 174 -13.05 -6.04 22.10
CA ILE A 174 -12.39 -5.23 21.07
C ILE A 174 -11.39 -4.28 21.70
N LYS A 175 -11.75 -3.60 22.80
CA LYS A 175 -10.84 -2.73 23.55
C LYS A 175 -9.59 -3.50 24.00
N ALA A 176 -9.76 -4.65 24.65
CA ALA A 176 -8.64 -5.45 25.12
C ALA A 176 -7.75 -5.90 23.95
N TYR A 177 -8.35 -6.29 22.83
CA TYR A 177 -7.60 -6.69 21.64
C TYR A 177 -6.80 -5.53 21.01
N ILE A 178 -7.40 -4.35 20.90
CA ILE A 178 -6.75 -3.13 20.38
C ILE A 178 -5.62 -2.67 21.30
N GLU A 179 -5.83 -2.69 22.62
CA GLU A 179 -4.82 -2.21 23.58
C GLU A 179 -3.65 -3.17 23.78
N GLU A 180 -3.85 -4.46 23.50
CA GLU A 180 -2.87 -5.51 23.76
C GLU A 180 -2.37 -6.14 22.43
N PRO A 181 -2.87 -7.29 21.90
CA PRO A 181 -2.29 -7.92 20.71
C PRO A 181 -2.14 -7.01 19.48
N LEU A 182 -3.23 -6.36 19.08
CA LEU A 182 -3.23 -5.57 17.85
C LEU A 182 -2.40 -4.30 18.02
N GLY A 183 -2.56 -3.61 19.16
CA GLY A 183 -1.82 -2.37 19.44
C GLY A 183 -0.31 -2.59 19.43
N HIS A 184 0.18 -3.64 20.11
CA HIS A 184 1.61 -3.95 20.14
C HIS A 184 2.13 -4.28 18.74
N TYR A 185 1.36 -5.07 17.98
CA TYR A 185 1.74 -5.41 16.61
C TYR A 185 1.78 -4.19 15.68
N ILE A 186 0.81 -3.27 15.79
CA ILE A 186 0.76 -2.04 15.00
C ILE A 186 1.96 -1.14 15.32
N ILE A 187 2.32 -0.96 16.59
CA ILE A 187 3.52 -0.18 16.95
C ILE A 187 4.79 -0.84 16.42
N ASN A 188 4.87 -2.17 16.49
CA ASN A 188 6.00 -2.93 15.95
C ASN A 188 6.20 -2.65 14.45
N VAL A 189 5.18 -2.96 13.64
CA VAL A 189 5.29 -2.87 12.17
C VAL A 189 5.42 -1.43 11.66
N THR A 190 4.68 -0.48 12.25
CA THR A 190 4.70 0.91 11.77
C THR A 190 6.02 1.60 12.10
N THR A 191 6.55 1.41 13.32
CA THR A 191 7.85 1.95 13.70
C THR A 191 8.97 1.33 12.85
N ALA A 192 8.93 0.01 12.63
CA ALA A 192 9.93 -0.65 11.78
C ALA A 192 9.89 -0.15 10.32
N ALA A 193 8.70 0.06 9.76
CA ALA A 193 8.55 0.61 8.41
C ALA A 193 9.06 2.04 8.30
N GLU A 194 8.79 2.89 9.29
CA GLU A 194 9.29 4.27 9.36
C GLU A 194 10.83 4.29 9.46
N LEU A 195 11.40 3.51 10.38
CA LEU A 195 12.85 3.39 10.55
C LEU A 195 13.53 2.89 9.26
N CYS A 196 12.92 1.92 8.57
CA CYS A 196 13.43 1.45 7.29
C CYS A 196 13.39 2.55 6.22
N SER A 197 12.28 3.30 6.14
CA SER A 197 12.14 4.43 5.22
C SER A 197 13.22 5.48 5.46
N GLN A 198 13.46 5.88 6.71
CA GLN A 198 14.50 6.84 7.08
C GLN A 198 15.91 6.31 6.77
N THR A 199 16.17 5.04 7.10
CA THR A 199 17.51 4.44 7.02
C THR A 199 17.92 4.10 5.58
N LEU A 200 17.04 3.48 4.80
CA LEU A 200 17.36 3.02 3.45
C LEU A 200 16.93 3.99 2.36
N CYS A 201 15.81 4.69 2.58
CA CYS A 201 15.13 5.49 1.57
C CYS A 201 15.13 6.99 1.89
N ARG A 202 15.92 7.42 2.89
CA ARG A 202 16.08 8.82 3.32
C ARG A 202 14.78 9.53 3.70
N GLY A 203 13.73 8.77 4.05
CA GLY A 203 12.38 9.31 4.29
C GLY A 203 11.63 9.72 3.01
N HIS A 204 12.18 9.44 1.83
CA HIS A 204 11.64 9.81 0.51
C HIS A 204 11.08 8.60 -0.25
N GLY A 205 10.93 7.47 0.43
CA GLY A 205 10.33 6.26 -0.11
C GLY A 205 9.97 5.28 0.98
N ARG A 206 9.18 4.28 0.62
CA ARG A 206 8.87 3.14 1.50
C ARG A 206 9.78 1.96 1.19
N CYS A 207 10.07 1.17 2.20
CA CYS A 207 10.72 -0.12 1.99
C CYS A 207 9.73 -1.13 1.44
N ARG A 208 10.17 -1.93 0.48
CA ARG A 208 9.50 -3.14 0.03
C ARG A 208 10.49 -4.29 0.00
N ARG A 209 10.02 -5.49 0.32
CA ARG A 209 10.79 -6.73 0.32
C ARG A 209 11.38 -6.98 -1.07
N GLN A 210 12.65 -7.35 -1.13
CA GLN A 210 13.33 -7.66 -2.39
C GLN A 210 12.71 -8.90 -3.05
N GLU A 211 12.70 -10.01 -2.30
CA GLU A 211 12.11 -11.27 -2.76
C GLU A 211 10.65 -11.39 -2.31
N SER A 212 9.70 -11.23 -3.24
CA SER A 212 8.27 -11.15 -2.90
C SER A 212 7.73 -12.40 -2.21
N GLU A 213 8.39 -13.55 -2.32
CA GLU A 213 7.95 -14.80 -1.70
C GLU A 213 8.64 -15.12 -0.37
N ALA A 214 9.74 -14.42 -0.04
CA ALA A 214 10.51 -14.67 1.17
C ALA A 214 9.70 -14.36 2.44
N SER A 215 9.95 -15.11 3.52
CA SER A 215 9.28 -14.91 4.82
C SER A 215 10.07 -13.92 5.69
N VAL A 216 10.28 -12.71 5.19
CA VAL A 216 10.92 -11.60 5.91
C VAL A 216 9.96 -10.42 6.00
N PHE A 217 9.98 -9.74 7.15
CA PHE A 217 9.00 -8.71 7.53
C PHE A 217 9.68 -7.48 8.12
N LEU A 218 8.95 -6.35 8.12
CA LEU A 218 9.38 -5.13 8.79
C LEU A 218 8.92 -5.18 10.25
N HIS A 219 9.75 -5.76 11.11
CA HIS A 219 9.52 -5.83 12.56
C HIS A 219 10.71 -5.26 13.32
N LEU A 220 10.44 -4.68 14.49
CA LEU A 220 11.46 -4.25 15.43
C LEU A 220 12.14 -5.46 16.05
N ASN A 221 13.47 -5.44 16.09
CA ASN A 221 14.26 -6.45 16.79
C ASN A 221 14.10 -6.27 18.31
N PRO A 222 13.63 -7.28 19.07
CA PRO A 222 13.43 -7.17 20.52
C PRO A 222 14.74 -6.97 21.31
N ASN A 223 15.90 -7.25 20.71
CA ASN A 223 17.20 -6.96 21.33
C ASN A 223 17.60 -5.48 21.22
N SER A 224 16.98 -4.72 20.31
CA SER A 224 17.31 -3.31 20.03
C SER A 224 16.18 -2.35 20.37
N PHE A 225 14.96 -2.86 20.48
CA PHE A 225 13.76 -2.08 20.79
C PHE A 225 12.90 -2.75 21.85
N GLN A 226 12.26 -1.92 22.66
CA GLN A 226 11.23 -2.32 23.60
C GLN A 226 9.95 -1.54 23.30
N ILE A 227 8.83 -2.25 23.15
CA ILE A 227 7.50 -1.65 23.14
C ILE A 227 7.00 -1.62 24.58
N TYR A 228 6.57 -0.45 25.04
CA TYR A 228 6.11 -0.25 26.40
C TYR A 228 4.80 0.53 26.42
N ARG A 229 4.03 0.33 27.49
CA ARG A 229 2.80 1.05 27.76
C ARG A 229 3.12 2.37 28.46
N ASN A 230 2.59 3.48 27.94
CA ASN A 230 2.68 4.77 28.61
C ASN A 230 1.68 4.79 29.79
N GLU A 231 2.18 5.06 31.00
CA GLU A 231 1.34 5.17 32.20
C GLU A 231 0.54 6.47 32.27
N ALA A 232 1.04 7.53 31.62
CA ALA A 232 0.37 8.82 31.58
C ALA A 232 -0.77 8.82 30.53
N LYS A 233 -2.01 8.98 30.99
CA LYS A 233 -3.16 9.23 30.11
C LYS A 233 -3.10 10.66 29.57
N TYR A 234 -2.86 10.78 28.27
CA TYR A 234 -2.81 12.03 27.49
C TYR A 234 -1.68 13.02 27.84
N PRO A 235 -1.06 13.67 26.85
CA PRO A 235 -1.31 13.61 25.41
C PRO A 235 -0.56 12.45 24.69
N LYS A 236 0.00 11.48 25.42
CA LYS A 236 0.81 10.40 24.83
C LYS A 236 -0.04 9.21 24.34
N PRO A 237 0.37 8.53 23.24
CA PRO A 237 -0.27 7.29 22.80
C PRO A 237 -0.16 6.20 23.87
N LEU A 238 -1.08 5.23 23.90
CA LEU A 238 -1.06 4.17 24.92
C LEU A 238 0.21 3.30 24.86
N LEU A 239 0.69 3.01 23.66
CA LEU A 239 1.89 2.22 23.40
C LEU A 239 2.92 3.05 22.65
N ALA A 240 4.19 2.82 22.94
CA ALA A 240 5.31 3.44 22.22
C ALA A 240 6.49 2.48 22.13
N ALA A 241 7.31 2.62 21.09
CA ALA A 241 8.58 1.92 20.94
C ALA A 241 9.74 2.82 21.38
N LYS A 242 10.71 2.25 22.10
CA LYS A 242 11.98 2.91 22.44
C LYS A 242 13.13 2.00 22.04
N GLY A 243 14.14 2.58 21.40
CA GLY A 243 15.32 1.84 20.95
C GLY A 243 16.03 2.57 19.82
N LYS A 244 17.03 1.92 19.24
CA LYS A 244 17.76 2.38 18.06
C LYS A 244 18.20 1.17 17.25
N LEU A 245 18.16 1.28 15.93
CA LEU A 245 18.69 0.24 15.04
C LEU A 245 20.17 -0.02 15.35
N SER A 246 20.50 -1.29 15.59
CA SER A 246 21.87 -1.78 15.64
C SER A 246 22.45 -1.91 14.23
N GLN A 247 23.77 -2.10 14.12
CA GLN A 247 24.39 -2.37 12.82
C GLN A 247 23.86 -3.66 12.18
N ALA A 248 23.53 -4.67 13.00
CA ALA A 248 22.94 -5.91 12.52
C ALA A 248 21.54 -5.68 11.94
N ASP A 249 20.72 -4.83 12.57
CA ASP A 249 19.39 -4.49 12.05
C ASP A 249 19.49 -3.76 10.72
N ILE A 250 20.42 -2.80 10.60
CA ILE A 250 20.65 -2.07 9.35
C ILE A 250 21.08 -3.02 8.24
N SER A 251 22.02 -3.93 8.52
CA SER A 251 22.46 -4.95 7.56
C SER A 251 21.32 -5.87 7.13
N PHE A 252 20.44 -6.28 8.06
CA PHE A 252 19.24 -7.05 7.74
C PHE A 252 18.32 -6.29 6.78
N LEU A 253 18.04 -5.02 7.06
CA LEU A 253 17.21 -4.18 6.19
C LEU A 253 17.83 -4.05 4.79
N GLN A 254 19.13 -3.76 4.69
CA GLN A 254 19.84 -3.64 3.41
C GLN A 254 19.83 -4.94 2.58
N THR A 255 19.87 -6.08 3.26
CA THR A 255 19.88 -7.41 2.61
C THR A 255 18.50 -7.77 2.06
N HIS A 256 17.43 -7.45 2.79
CA HIS A 256 16.10 -8.00 2.50
C HIS A 256 15.10 -6.99 1.92
N PHE A 257 15.39 -5.70 1.99
CA PHE A 257 14.49 -4.63 1.52
C PHE A 257 15.17 -3.72 0.52
N GLN A 258 14.33 -3.08 -0.31
CA GLN A 258 14.71 -2.05 -1.26
C GLN A 258 13.71 -0.91 -1.22
N CYS A 259 14.07 0.23 -1.78
CA CYS A 259 13.20 1.39 -1.80
C CYS A 259 12.22 1.37 -2.96
N HIS A 260 11.00 1.81 -2.67
CA HIS A 260 10.04 2.33 -3.64
C HIS A 260 9.82 3.81 -3.31
N CYS A 261 10.33 4.68 -4.18
CA CYS A 261 10.34 6.11 -3.93
C CYS A 261 8.96 6.74 -4.06
N TYR A 262 8.72 7.76 -3.24
CA TYR A 262 7.52 8.58 -3.36
C TYR A 262 7.57 9.45 -4.61
N GLN A 263 6.41 9.93 -5.04
CA GLN A 263 6.29 10.80 -6.20
C GLN A 263 7.26 11.99 -6.10
N GLY A 264 8.01 12.24 -7.18
CA GLY A 264 9.05 13.28 -7.22
C GLY A 264 10.44 12.83 -6.75
N TRP A 265 10.61 11.59 -6.30
CA TRP A 265 11.90 11.04 -5.88
C TRP A 265 12.30 9.81 -6.70
N HIS A 266 13.61 9.64 -6.91
CA HIS A 266 14.17 8.50 -7.64
C HIS A 266 15.58 8.16 -7.16
N GLY A 267 16.13 7.07 -7.69
CA GLY A 267 17.40 6.49 -7.24
C GLY A 267 17.20 5.26 -6.37
N LYS A 268 18.29 4.54 -6.07
CA LYS A 268 18.22 3.27 -5.33
C LYS A 268 17.78 3.47 -3.87
N GLY A 269 18.15 4.61 -3.28
CA GLY A 269 17.79 5.03 -1.92
C GLY A 269 16.94 6.30 -1.90
N CYS A 270 16.25 6.61 -2.99
CA CYS A 270 15.40 7.81 -3.13
C CYS A 270 16.14 9.13 -2.86
N GLU A 271 17.40 9.20 -3.31
CA GLU A 271 18.30 10.31 -3.04
C GLU A 271 18.20 11.48 -4.03
N LYS A 272 17.52 11.30 -5.16
CA LYS A 272 17.42 12.31 -6.22
C LYS A 272 15.98 12.81 -6.36
N GLN A 273 15.82 14.11 -6.55
CA GLN A 273 14.52 14.76 -6.73
C GLN A 273 14.29 15.10 -8.22
N LEU A 274 13.11 14.75 -8.74
CA LEU A 274 12.64 15.17 -10.06
C LEU A 274 12.12 16.61 -9.95
N ASN A 275 12.62 17.51 -10.82
CA ASN A 275 12.23 18.93 -10.89
C ASN A 275 12.25 19.65 -9.53
N PRO A 276 13.45 19.92 -8.95
CA PRO A 276 13.56 20.63 -7.69
C PRO A 276 12.88 22.01 -7.74
N PRO A 277 12.26 22.49 -6.64
CA PRO A 277 11.65 23.82 -6.61
C PRO A 277 12.72 24.86 -6.98
N GLY A 278 12.53 25.55 -8.11
CA GLY A 278 13.49 26.52 -8.66
C GLY A 278 14.09 26.13 -10.03
N GLY A 279 13.88 24.90 -10.50
CA GLY A 279 14.31 24.45 -11.83
C GLY A 279 13.23 24.66 -12.90
N GLY A 280 12.94 25.91 -13.25
CA GLY A 280 12.42 26.17 -14.60
C GLY A 280 13.43 25.62 -15.62
N PRO A 281 13.00 25.29 -16.87
CA PRO A 281 13.95 24.89 -17.89
C PRO A 281 15.01 25.99 -17.96
N SER A 282 16.25 25.65 -17.62
CA SER A 282 17.40 26.49 -17.87
C SER A 282 17.48 26.62 -19.37
N THR A 283 16.79 27.63 -19.89
CA THR A 283 17.15 28.32 -21.11
C THR A 283 18.56 28.85 -20.85
N SER A 284 19.54 27.97 -21.04
CA SER A 284 20.93 28.38 -21.17
C SER A 284 20.92 29.37 -22.30
N TYR A 285 21.15 30.61 -21.92
CA TYR A 285 21.27 31.77 -22.77
C TYR A 285 22.15 31.43 -23.98
N THR A 286 21.55 31.07 -25.10
CA THR A 286 22.12 31.27 -26.44
C THR A 286 21.98 32.74 -26.87
N LEU A 287 22.06 33.67 -25.91
CA LEU A 287 22.16 35.11 -26.16
C LEU A 287 23.56 35.51 -26.68
N GLY A 288 24.54 34.59 -26.63
CA GLY A 288 25.85 34.78 -27.28
C GLY A 288 25.88 34.47 -28.79
N LEU A 289 25.00 33.60 -29.31
CA LEU A 289 25.04 33.22 -30.73
C LEU A 289 24.12 34.07 -31.63
N GLN A 290 23.07 34.70 -31.09
CA GLN A 290 22.22 35.60 -31.88
C GLN A 290 22.83 36.99 -32.08
N LEU A 291 23.68 37.46 -31.16
CA LEU A 291 24.41 38.73 -31.32
C LEU A 291 25.61 38.64 -32.29
N LEU A 292 26.20 37.46 -32.47
CA LEU A 292 27.28 37.25 -33.45
C LEU A 292 26.77 37.21 -34.90
N MET A 293 25.54 36.75 -35.13
CA MET A 293 24.94 36.73 -36.47
C MET A 293 24.42 38.11 -36.91
N THR A 294 23.98 38.97 -35.98
CA THR A 294 23.56 40.35 -36.33
C THR A 294 24.74 41.28 -36.58
N VAL A 295 25.88 41.11 -35.89
CA VAL A 295 27.09 41.90 -36.18
C VAL A 295 27.74 41.49 -37.50
N PHE A 296 27.73 40.20 -37.87
CA PHE A 296 28.25 39.76 -39.18
C PHE A 296 27.43 40.26 -40.37
N LEU A 297 26.10 40.39 -40.22
CA LEU A 297 25.23 40.94 -41.29
C LEU A 297 25.38 42.46 -41.47
N LEU A 298 25.82 43.19 -40.44
CA LEU A 298 26.07 44.64 -40.52
C LEU A 298 27.47 44.98 -41.07
N VAL A 299 28.46 44.10 -40.93
CA VAL A 299 29.81 44.31 -41.49
C VAL A 299 29.88 43.96 -42.98
N CYS A 300 28.98 43.12 -43.50
CA CYS A 300 28.92 42.78 -44.93
C CYS A 300 28.15 43.80 -45.80
N LEU A 301 27.76 44.97 -45.25
CA LEU A 301 26.99 46.00 -45.93
C LEU A 301 27.74 47.34 -46.08
N HIS A 302 29.06 47.35 -45.92
CA HIS A 302 29.95 48.43 -46.37
C HIS A 302 31.10 47.87 -47.21
#